data_AF-A0A2E8M1F2-F1
#
_entry.id   AF-A0A2E8M1F2-F1
#
_cell.length_a   1.000
_cell.length_b   1.000
_cell.length_c   1.000
_cell.angle_alpha   90.00
_cell.angle_beta   90.00
_cell.angle_gamma   90.00
#
_symmetry.space_group_name_H-M   'P 1'
#
loop_
_entity.id
_entity.type
_entity.pdbx_description
1 polymer ?
#
loop_
_entity_poly.entity_id
_entity_poly.type
_entity_poly.pdbx_seq_one_letter_code
_entity_poly.pdbx_strand_id
1 'polypeptide(L)'
;HLRRAISRNKVGEHFHLVPVSSILALNHQGWIKTSQSQPSGNAYLPYATALLLVHYHLHGGAGRREKTSAHLGKIQRLSPRDKSPSFPTDEASVIQKRLVNYWSSRGLQLVFRGQ
;
A
#
# COMPACT_ATOMS: atom_id res chain seq x y z
N HIS A 1 16.74 -4.19 13.72
CA HIS A 1 16.04 -2.92 13.35
C HIS A 1 14.61 -3.15 12.82
N LEU A 2 14.39 -4.03 11.83
CA LEU A 2 13.05 -4.32 11.25
C LEU A 2 11.98 -4.77 12.27
N ARG A 3 12.27 -5.75 13.15
CA ARG A 3 11.34 -6.17 14.23
C ARG A 3 10.89 -5.02 15.14
N ARG A 4 11.78 -4.05 15.40
CA ARG A 4 11.54 -2.93 16.31
C ARG A 4 10.67 -1.82 15.68
N ALA A 5 10.66 -1.73 14.36
CA ALA A 5 9.76 -0.85 13.62
C ALA A 5 8.37 -1.49 13.46
N ILE A 6 8.33 -2.78 13.14
CA ILE A 6 7.09 -3.58 13.09
C ILE A 6 6.38 -3.52 14.46
N SER A 7 7.12 -3.58 15.57
CA SER A 7 6.55 -3.49 16.92
C SER A 7 5.96 -2.13 17.26
N ARG A 8 6.31 -1.05 16.54
CA ARG A 8 5.68 0.28 16.73
C ARG A 8 4.34 0.39 16.02
N ASN A 9 4.16 -0.36 14.95
CA ASN A 9 2.90 -0.44 14.22
C ASN A 9 1.91 -1.39 14.92
N LYS A 10 2.41 -2.33 15.75
CA LYS A 10 1.59 -3.23 16.55
C LYS A 10 1.22 -2.59 17.90
N VAL A 11 -0.07 -2.35 18.15
CA VAL A 11 -0.59 -1.92 19.46
C VAL A 11 -1.56 -3.00 19.96
N GLY A 12 -1.20 -3.66 21.06
CA GLY A 12 -1.87 -4.90 21.47
C GLY A 12 -1.77 -5.95 20.36
N GLU A 13 -2.91 -6.44 19.89
CA GLU A 13 -2.99 -7.40 18.78
C GLU A 13 -3.18 -6.77 17.39
N HIS A 14 -3.31 -5.44 17.32
CA HIS A 14 -3.65 -4.74 16.08
C HIS A 14 -2.42 -4.11 15.43
N PHE A 15 -2.28 -4.32 14.13
CA PHE A 15 -1.32 -3.62 13.28
C PHE A 15 -1.98 -2.38 12.67
N HIS A 16 -1.57 -1.23 13.17
CA HIS A 16 -2.00 0.07 12.71
C HIS A 16 -1.28 0.45 11.41
N LEU A 17 -2.06 0.96 10.47
CA LEU A 17 -1.62 1.31 9.12
C LEU A 17 -2.20 2.66 8.71
N VAL A 18 -1.53 3.31 7.76
CA VAL A 18 -2.03 4.50 7.07
C VAL A 18 -3.17 4.07 6.13
N PRO A 19 -4.25 4.87 5.96
CA PRO A 19 -5.32 4.52 5.03
C PRO A 19 -4.81 4.33 3.61
N VAL A 20 -5.43 3.41 2.87
CA VAL A 20 -5.05 3.09 1.48
C VAL A 20 -5.19 4.32 0.58
N SER A 21 -6.22 5.15 0.79
CA SER A 21 -6.43 6.39 0.03
C SER A 21 -5.27 7.36 0.16
N SER A 22 -4.67 7.46 1.34
CA SER A 22 -3.51 8.31 1.61
C SER A 22 -2.23 7.83 0.93
N ILE A 23 -2.18 6.57 0.47
CA ILE A 23 -1.06 6.02 -0.30
C ILE A 23 -1.34 6.08 -1.80
N LEU A 24 -2.54 5.70 -2.25
CA LEU A 24 -2.91 5.70 -3.66
C LEU A 24 -2.91 7.09 -4.30
N ALA A 25 -3.16 8.14 -3.51
CA ALA A 25 -3.15 9.52 -3.98
C ALA A 25 -1.72 10.10 -4.16
N LEU A 26 -0.68 9.39 -3.71
CA LEU A 26 0.68 9.90 -3.75
C LEU A 26 1.30 9.76 -5.14
N ASN A 27 1.87 10.86 -5.63
CA ASN A 27 2.86 10.84 -6.70
C ASN A 27 4.26 10.63 -6.11
N HIS A 28 5.29 10.58 -6.96
CA HIS A 28 6.68 10.37 -6.53
C HIS A 28 7.14 11.36 -5.44
N GLN A 29 6.86 12.65 -5.60
CA GLN A 29 7.23 13.67 -4.60
C GLN A 29 6.44 13.51 -3.30
N GLY A 30 5.13 13.24 -3.40
CA GLY A 30 4.27 12.96 -2.26
C GLY A 30 4.74 11.73 -1.48
N TRP A 31 5.20 10.70 -2.17
CA TRP A 31 5.78 9.51 -1.54
C TRP A 31 7.03 9.83 -0.74
N ILE A 32 7.98 10.58 -1.33
CA ILE A 32 9.22 11.00 -0.65
C ILE A 32 8.87 11.80 0.61
N LYS A 33 8.00 12.81 0.48
CA LYS A 33 7.59 13.66 1.60
C LYS A 33 6.92 12.84 2.71
N THR A 34 5.92 12.04 2.38
CA THR A 34 5.20 11.20 3.36
C THR A 34 6.11 10.19 4.05
N SER A 35 7.10 9.65 3.36
CA SER A 35 8.07 8.70 3.93
C SER A 35 9.06 9.38 4.87
N GLN A 36 9.45 10.62 4.56
CA GLN A 36 10.41 11.40 5.36
C GLN A 36 9.76 12.12 6.55
N SER A 37 8.46 12.44 6.47
CA SER A 37 7.75 13.25 7.47
C SER A 37 7.11 12.45 8.61
N GLN A 38 7.32 11.13 8.70
CA GLN A 38 6.73 10.33 9.76
C GLN A 38 7.40 10.64 11.12
N PRO A 39 6.62 11.00 12.16
CA PRO A 39 7.15 11.22 13.50
C PRO A 39 7.99 10.04 13.97
N SER A 40 9.10 10.33 14.66
CA SER A 40 10.02 9.31 15.19
C SER A 40 10.76 8.45 14.15
N GLY A 41 10.77 8.86 12.87
CA GLY A 41 11.48 8.18 11.79
C GLY A 41 10.84 6.86 11.36
N ASN A 42 9.53 6.67 11.62
CA ASN A 42 8.83 5.45 11.25
C ASN A 42 8.35 5.46 9.79
N ALA A 43 9.28 5.65 8.84
CA ALA A 43 9.02 5.49 7.41
C ALA A 43 8.41 4.12 7.05
N TYR A 44 8.50 3.15 7.97
CA TYR A 44 7.90 1.84 7.83
C TYR A 44 6.37 1.83 7.85
N LEU A 45 5.70 2.85 8.39
CA LEU A 45 4.23 2.88 8.44
C LEU A 45 3.57 3.07 7.05
N PRO A 46 3.93 4.10 6.24
CA PRO A 46 3.45 4.19 4.86
C PRO A 46 3.98 3.03 3.99
N TYR A 47 5.21 2.57 4.25
CA TYR A 47 5.79 1.42 3.56
C TYR A 47 5.03 0.11 3.82
N ALA A 48 4.59 -0.16 5.05
CA ALA A 48 3.80 -1.34 5.37
C ALA A 48 2.47 -1.37 4.61
N THR A 49 1.83 -0.21 4.48
CA THR A 49 0.61 -0.07 3.67
C THR A 49 0.90 -0.31 2.19
N ALA A 50 1.99 0.25 1.65
CA ALA A 50 2.39 0.02 0.27
C ALA A 50 2.70 -1.46 -0.02
N LEU A 51 3.35 -2.17 0.90
CA LEU A 51 3.57 -3.62 0.78
C LEU A 51 2.27 -4.41 0.72
N LEU A 52 1.27 -4.04 1.51
CA LEU A 52 -0.05 -4.68 1.47
C LEU A 52 -0.76 -4.40 0.14
N LEU A 53 -0.57 -3.22 -0.46
CA LEU A 53 -1.08 -2.92 -1.80
C LEU A 53 -0.38 -3.75 -2.87
N VAL A 54 0.94 -3.90 -2.81
CA VAL A 54 1.69 -4.79 -3.71
C VAL A 54 1.16 -6.22 -3.57
N HIS A 55 0.97 -6.70 -2.35
CA HIS A 55 0.37 -8.01 -2.09
C HIS A 55 -1.03 -8.12 -2.69
N TYR A 56 -1.87 -7.10 -2.49
CA TYR A 56 -3.23 -7.04 -3.01
C TYR A 56 -3.28 -7.18 -4.54
N HIS A 57 -2.41 -6.47 -5.26
CA HIS A 57 -2.41 -6.47 -6.71
C HIS A 57 -1.74 -7.71 -7.32
N LEU A 58 -0.63 -8.16 -6.73
CA LEU A 58 0.18 -9.26 -7.29
C LEU A 58 -0.21 -10.65 -6.78
N HIS A 59 -0.88 -10.77 -5.64
CA HIS A 59 -1.33 -12.04 -5.07
C HIS A 59 -2.86 -12.15 -4.96
N GLY A 60 -3.57 -11.18 -5.51
CA GLY A 60 -5.02 -11.07 -5.44
C GLY A 60 -5.84 -11.97 -6.37
N GLY A 61 -5.21 -12.90 -7.09
CA GLY A 61 -5.85 -13.74 -8.10
C GLY A 61 -5.55 -13.30 -9.54
N ALA A 62 -5.86 -14.17 -10.50
CA ALA A 62 -5.44 -14.03 -11.90
C ALA A 62 -5.83 -12.68 -12.52
N GLY A 63 -7.08 -12.25 -12.37
CA GLY A 63 -7.56 -11.00 -12.98
C GLY A 63 -6.87 -9.73 -12.44
N ARG A 64 -6.49 -9.69 -11.16
CA ARG A 64 -5.72 -8.55 -10.62
C ARG A 64 -4.28 -8.54 -11.15
N ARG A 65 -3.65 -9.72 -11.20
CA ARG A 65 -2.29 -9.87 -11.75
C ARG A 65 -2.21 -9.45 -13.21
N GLU A 66 -3.17 -9.86 -14.01
CA GLU A 66 -3.23 -9.51 -15.43
C GLU A 66 -3.38 -7.99 -15.63
N LYS A 67 -4.30 -7.35 -14.90
CA LYS A 67 -4.46 -5.88 -14.92
C LYS A 67 -3.15 -5.15 -14.54
N THR A 68 -2.48 -5.61 -13.49
CA THR A 68 -1.20 -5.03 -13.07
C THR A 68 -0.10 -5.25 -14.10
N SER A 69 0.03 -6.46 -14.65
CA SER A 69 1.02 -6.78 -15.69
C SER A 69 0.80 -5.94 -16.95
N ALA A 70 -0.44 -5.86 -17.43
CA ALA A 70 -0.80 -5.05 -18.59
C ALA A 70 -0.48 -3.56 -18.38
N HIS A 71 -0.72 -3.04 -17.16
CA HIS A 71 -0.39 -1.66 -16.83
C HIS A 71 1.13 -1.40 -16.79
N LEU A 72 1.90 -2.28 -16.15
CA LEU A 72 3.36 -2.17 -16.12
C LEU A 72 3.97 -2.25 -17.54
N GLY A 73 3.43 -3.13 -18.40
CA GLY A 73 3.82 -3.22 -19.80
C GLY A 73 3.52 -1.95 -20.60
N LYS A 74 2.45 -1.21 -20.26
CA LYS A 74 2.18 0.11 -20.85
C LYS A 74 3.21 1.14 -20.40
N ILE A 75 3.53 1.18 -19.10
CA ILE A 75 4.52 2.14 -18.56
C ILE A 75 5.89 1.97 -19.20
N GLN A 76 6.34 0.73 -19.40
CA GLN A 76 7.65 0.45 -20.02
C GLN A 76 7.81 1.02 -21.43
N ARG A 77 6.70 1.31 -22.12
CA ARG A 77 6.69 1.83 -23.49
C ARG A 77 6.49 3.34 -23.57
N LEU A 78 6.37 4.02 -22.43
CA LEU A 78 6.17 5.47 -22.39
C LEU A 78 7.50 6.21 -22.55
N SER A 79 7.45 7.32 -23.29
CA SER A 79 8.51 8.31 -23.30
C SER A 79 8.51 9.08 -21.97
N PRO A 80 9.65 9.62 -21.50
CA PRO A 80 9.70 10.45 -20.29
C PRO A 80 8.80 11.70 -20.32
N ARG A 81 8.34 12.11 -21.51
CA ARG A 81 7.41 13.25 -21.71
C ARG A 81 5.94 12.86 -21.62
N ASP A 82 5.63 11.56 -21.67
CA ASP A 82 4.25 11.09 -21.62
C ASP A 82 3.73 11.12 -20.19
N LYS A 83 2.47 11.53 -20.04
CA LYS A 83 1.78 11.46 -18.75
C LYS A 83 1.61 9.99 -18.37
N SER A 84 2.10 9.61 -17.19
CA SER A 84 1.89 8.25 -16.69
C SER A 84 0.39 7.96 -16.55
N PRO A 85 -0.09 6.83 -17.11
CA PRO A 85 -1.48 6.44 -16.98
C PRO A 85 -1.80 6.14 -15.52
N SER A 86 -3.06 6.36 -15.12
CA SER A 86 -3.53 5.98 -13.79
C SER A 86 -3.42 4.46 -13.59
N PHE A 87 -2.95 4.05 -12.42
CA PHE A 87 -2.85 2.64 -12.06
C PHE A 87 -4.26 2.03 -11.92
N PRO A 88 -4.54 0.86 -12.52
CA PRO A 88 -5.86 0.23 -12.44
C PRO A 88 -6.07 -0.40 -11.06
N THR A 89 -6.63 0.39 -10.15
CA THR A 89 -6.92 -0.02 -8.77
C THR A 89 -8.41 0.03 -8.48
N ASP A 90 -8.84 -0.79 -7.51
CA ASP A 90 -10.17 -0.69 -6.94
C ASP A 90 -10.25 0.51 -5.97
N GLU A 91 -11.46 0.85 -5.54
CA GLU A 91 -11.70 1.84 -4.49
C GLU A 91 -10.95 1.51 -3.20
N ALA A 92 -10.38 2.53 -2.55
CA ALA A 92 -9.56 2.37 -1.35
C ALA A 92 -10.28 1.61 -0.22
N SER A 93 -11.58 1.88 -0.04
CA SER A 93 -12.44 1.22 0.95
C SER A 93 -12.60 -0.28 0.67
N VAL A 94 -12.76 -0.67 -0.60
CA VAL A 94 -12.86 -2.06 -1.05
C VAL A 94 -11.55 -2.80 -0.78
N ILE A 95 -10.42 -2.15 -1.09
CA ILE A 95 -9.09 -2.71 -0.86
C ILE A 95 -8.86 -2.95 0.64
N GLN A 96 -9.13 -1.94 1.48
CA GLN A 96 -8.97 -2.07 2.93
C GLN A 96 -9.82 -3.22 3.48
N LYS A 97 -11.09 -3.31 3.10
CA LYS A 97 -11.98 -4.40 3.55
C LYS A 97 -11.43 -5.78 3.16
N ARG A 98 -10.97 -5.92 1.90
CA ARG A 98 -10.39 -7.18 1.41
C ARG A 98 -9.09 -7.54 2.13
N LEU A 99 -8.23 -6.55 2.40
CA LEU A 99 -6.99 -6.76 3.16
C LEU A 99 -7.28 -7.20 4.59
N VAL A 100 -8.18 -6.51 5.29
CA VAL A 100 -8.60 -6.89 6.66
C VAL A 100 -9.11 -8.33 6.67
N ASN A 101 -10.03 -8.69 5.78
CA ASN A 101 -10.62 -10.03 5.73
C ASN A 101 -9.59 -11.12 5.41
N TYR A 102 -8.66 -10.85 4.49
CA TYR A 102 -7.64 -11.83 4.10
C TYR A 102 -6.64 -12.10 5.22
N TRP A 103 -6.21 -11.05 5.92
CA TRP A 103 -5.17 -11.13 6.93
C TRP A 103 -5.70 -11.56 8.30
N SER A 104 -6.95 -11.20 8.65
CA SER A 104 -7.57 -11.63 9.90
C SER A 104 -7.69 -13.15 9.99
N SER A 105 -8.03 -13.82 8.88
CA SER A 105 -8.08 -15.30 8.81
C SER A 105 -6.71 -15.96 8.95
N ARG A 106 -5.62 -15.18 8.93
CA ARG A 106 -4.22 -15.63 9.05
C ARG A 106 -3.57 -15.11 10.34
N GLY A 107 -4.38 -14.61 11.28
CA GLY A 107 -3.93 -14.14 12.58
C GLY A 107 -3.37 -12.71 12.59
N LEU A 108 -3.45 -11.98 11.48
CA LEU A 108 -2.95 -10.60 11.39
C LEU A 108 -4.13 -9.61 11.41
N GLN A 109 -4.33 -8.91 12.53
CA GLN A 109 -5.41 -7.94 12.69
C GLN A 109 -4.97 -6.57 12.18
N LEU A 110 -5.47 -6.14 11.02
CA LEU A 110 -5.12 -4.86 10.42
C LEU A 110 -6.11 -3.76 10.81
N VAL A 111 -5.62 -2.57 11.15
CA VAL A 111 -6.43 -1.39 11.45
C VAL A 111 -5.88 -0.19 10.68
N PHE A 112 -6.70 0.36 9.78
CA PHE A 112 -6.37 1.56 9.03
C PHE A 112 -6.93 2.78 9.79
N ARG A 113 -6.07 3.68 10.27
CA ARG A 113 -6.48 4.91 10.96
C ARG A 113 -6.00 6.11 10.17
N GLY A 114 -6.90 7.04 9.85
CA GLY A 114 -6.50 8.38 9.39
C GLY A 114 -5.69 9.06 10.48
N GLN A 115 -4.63 9.78 10.09
CA GLN A 115 -3.98 10.73 10.99
C GLN A 115 -4.93 11.89 11.29
#